data_AF-A0A2V7G0R4-F1
#
_entry.id   AF-A0A2V7G0R4-F1
#
_cell.length_a   1.000
_cell.length_b   1.000
_cell.length_c   1.000
_cell.angle_alpha   90.00
_cell.angle_beta   90.00
_cell.angle_gamma   90.00
#
_symmetry.space_group_name_H-M   'P 1'
#
loop_
_entity.id
_entity.type
_entity.pdbx_description
1 polymer ?
#
loop_
_entity_poly.entity_id
_entity_poly.type
_entity_poly.pdbx_seq_one_letter_code
_entity_poly.pdbx_strand_id
1 'polypeptide(L)' 'MVDHVLERRVWLPRPRAEVFAFFADARNLALVNSPTGRLRWLTPPPPTLAAGAVIDFSIRAGGLPLPWRVFVREF' A
#
# COMPACT_ATOMS: atom_id res chain seq x y z
N MET A 1 23.84 -10.84 -5.82
CA MET A 1 22.84 -10.58 -4.76
C MET A 1 21.85 -11.72 -4.79
N VAL A 2 21.40 -12.20 -3.63
CA VAL A 2 20.37 -13.23 -3.56
C VAL A 2 19.04 -12.50 -3.44
N ASP A 3 18.10 -12.82 -4.32
CA ASP A 3 16.75 -12.28 -4.24
C ASP A 3 16.00 -12.97 -3.10
N HIS A 4 15.26 -12.19 -2.31
CA HIS A 4 14.39 -12.70 -1.26
C HIS A 4 12.93 -12.42 -1.62
N VAL A 5 12.11 -13.47 -1.62
CA VAL A 5 10.67 -13.37 -1.89
C VAL A 5 9.88 -13.65 -0.62
N LEU A 6 8.93 -12.78 -0.30
CA LEU A 6 7.99 -12.96 0.79
C LEU A 6 6.59 -13.23 0.22
N GLU A 7 6.07 -14.43 0.45
CA GLU A 7 4.68 -14.78 0.12
C GLU A 7 3.82 -14.85 1.38
N ARG A 8 2.66 -14.21 1.37
CA ARG A 8 1.67 -14.29 2.44
C ARG A 8 0.27 -14.44 1.87
N ARG A 9 -0.61 -15.14 2.60
CA ARG A 9 -2.02 -15.31 2.27
C ARG A 9 -2.88 -14.96 3.48
N VAL A 10 -4.04 -14.37 3.21
CA VAL A 10 -5.06 -14.06 4.22
C VAL A 10 -6.42 -14.43 3.64
N TRP A 11 -7.30 -14.99 4.48
CA TRP A 11 -8.69 -15.21 4.12
C TRP A 11 -9.56 -14.05 4.61
N LEU A 12 -10.45 -13.58 3.75
CA LEU A 12 -11.38 -12.50 4.07
C LEU A 12 -12.81 -12.96 3.74
N PRO A 13 -13.80 -12.73 4.62
CA PRO A 13 -15.20 -13.08 4.38
C PRO A 13 -15.89 -12.06 3.45
N ARG A 14 -15.26 -11.73 2.31
CA ARG A 14 -15.74 -10.72 1.36
C ARG A 14 -15.54 -11.17 -0.09
N PRO A 15 -16.41 -10.77 -1.03
CA PRO A 15 -16.21 -11.03 -2.45
C PRO A 15 -14.90 -10.42 -2.96
N ARG A 16 -14.22 -11.11 -3.87
CA ARG A 16 -12.97 -10.63 -4.48
C ARG A 16 -13.11 -9.22 -5.06
N ALA A 17 -14.20 -8.94 -5.78
CA ALA A 17 -14.44 -7.62 -6.37
C ALA A 17 -14.48 -6.50 -5.33
N GLU A 18 -15.07 -6.73 -4.16
CA GLU A 18 -15.14 -5.75 -3.06
C GLU A 18 -13.75 -5.49 -2.47
N VAL A 19 -12.97 -6.55 -2.26
CA VAL A 19 -11.60 -6.43 -1.73
C VAL A 19 -10.71 -5.64 -2.69
N PHE A 20 -10.75 -5.95 -3.99
CA PHE A 20 -9.94 -5.24 -4.98
C PHE A 20 -10.42 -3.79 -5.18
N ALA A 21 -11.73 -3.52 -5.15
CA ALA A 21 -12.25 -2.15 -5.20
C ALA A 21 -11.80 -1.32 -3.99
N PHE A 22 -11.72 -1.93 -2.80
CA PHE A 22 -11.17 -1.28 -1.61
C PHE A 22 -9.70 -0.88 -1.80
N PHE A 23 -8.85 -1.78 -2.31
CA PHE A 23 -7.44 -1.47 -2.58
C PHE A 23 -7.23 -0.54 -3.78
N ALA A 24 -8.18 -0.48 -4.71
CA ALA A 24 -8.13 0.44 -5.85
C ALA A 24 -8.18 1.90 -5.39
N ASP A 25 -8.83 2.23 -4.27
CA ASP A 25 -8.70 3.57 -3.68
C ASP A 25 -7.40 3.68 -2.88
N ALA A 26 -6.44 4.44 -3.38
CA ALA A 26 -5.12 4.59 -2.76
C ALA A 26 -5.21 5.04 -1.29
N ARG A 27 -6.22 5.84 -0.92
CA ARG A 27 -6.39 6.35 0.46
C ARG A 27 -6.59 5.23 1.46
N ASN A 28 -7.17 4.11 1.03
CA ASN A 28 -7.41 2.95 1.88
C ASN A 28 -6.12 2.26 2.30
N LEU A 29 -5.00 2.45 1.58
CA LEU A 29 -3.69 1.94 2.01
C LEU A 29 -3.31 2.42 3.42
N ALA A 30 -3.69 3.65 3.80
CA ALA A 30 -3.43 4.17 5.13
C ALA A 30 -4.21 3.42 6.22
N LEU A 31 -5.38 2.85 5.90
CA LEU A 31 -6.24 2.14 6.84
C LEU A 31 -5.73 0.73 7.15
N VAL A 32 -5.06 0.09 6.20
CA VAL A 32 -4.54 -1.28 6.34
C VAL A 32 -3.14 -1.32 6.95
N ASN A 33 -2.44 -0.18 6.96
CA ASN A 33 -1.16 -0.06 7.61
C ASN A 33 -1.33 -0.08 9.14
N SER A 34 -0.37 -0.70 9.83
CA SER A 34 -0.36 -0.71 11.30
C SER A 34 -0.48 0.71 11.87
N PRO A 35 -1.24 0.92 12.96
CA PRO A 35 -1.32 2.22 13.65
C PRO A 35 0.05 2.79 14.06
N THR A 36 1.04 1.93 14.32
CA THR A 36 2.41 2.34 14.65
C THR A 36 3.19 2.84 13.43
N GLY A 37 2.87 2.34 12.24
CA GLY A 37 3.47 2.74 10.98
C GLY A 37 3.04 4.14 10.52
N ARG A 38 1.82 4.59 10.90
CA ARG A 38 1.27 5.93 10.57
C ARG A 38 1.62 6.40 9.16
N LEU A 39 1.06 5.73 8.15
CA LEU A 39 1.28 6.11 6.75
C LEU A 39 0.89 7.57 6.55
N ARG A 40 1.82 8.36 6.01
CA ARG A 40 1.61 9.76 5.66
C ARG A 40 1.95 9.98 4.21
N TRP A 41 0.96 10.39 3.43
CA TRP A 41 1.14 10.81 2.04
C TRP A 41 2.09 11.99 1.93
N LEU A 42 3.08 11.89 1.05
CA LEU A 42 4.04 12.96 0.74
C LEU A 42 3.53 13.82 -0.42
N THR A 43 2.74 13.23 -1.32
CA THR A 43 1.98 13.90 -2.37
C THR A 43 0.52 13.44 -2.31
N PRO A 44 -0.44 14.20 -2.87
CA PRO A 44 -1.82 13.73 -2.96
C PRO A 44 -1.88 12.37 -3.67
N PRO A 45 -2.47 11.33 -3.06
CA PRO A 45 -2.55 10.03 -3.71
C PRO A 45 -3.51 10.07 -4.91
N PRO A 46 -3.29 9.25 -5.93
CA PRO A 46 -4.24 9.14 -7.04
C PRO A 46 -5.58 8.61 -6.53
N PRO A 47 -6.70 8.99 -7.15
CA PRO A 47 -8.03 8.50 -6.75
C PRO A 47 -8.19 7.00 -6.99
N THR A 48 -7.40 6.44 -7.91
CA THR A 48 -7.42 5.01 -8.25
C THR A 48 -6.02 4.49 -8.48
N LEU A 49 -5.67 3.37 -7.85
CA LEU A 49 -4.48 2.58 -8.14
C LEU A 49 -4.75 1.71 -9.35
N ALA A 50 -3.85 1.81 -10.32
CA ALA A 50 -3.83 1.01 -11.53
C ALA A 50 -2.37 0.76 -11.92
N ALA A 51 -2.13 -0.16 -12.85
CA ALA A 51 -0.81 -0.34 -13.43
C ALA A 51 -0.25 1.00 -13.96
N GLY A 52 1.00 1.29 -13.63
CA GLY A 52 1.65 2.56 -13.95
C GLY A 52 1.55 3.63 -12.86
N ALA A 53 0.70 3.46 -11.83
CA ALA A 53 0.58 4.43 -10.76
C ALA A 53 1.88 4.54 -9.95
N VAL A 54 2.27 5.77 -9.63
CA VAL A 54 3.36 6.08 -8.70
C VAL A 54 2.78 6.76 -7.48
N ILE A 55 3.14 6.25 -6.31
CA ILE A 55 2.69 6.82 -5.03
C ILE A 55 3.88 7.12 -4.12
N ASP A 56 3.80 8.26 -3.45
CA ASP A 56 4.83 8.75 -2.52
C ASP A 56 4.23 8.88 -1.13
N PHE A 57 4.76 8.12 -0.18
CA PHE A 57 4.32 8.15 1.21
C PHE A 57 5.49 7.89 2.15
N SER A 58 5.28 8.10 3.44
CA SER A 58 6.21 7.74 4.50
C SER A 58 5.55 6.82 5.51
N ILE A 59 6.30 5.85 6.02
CA ILE A 59 5.89 4.99 7.14
C ILE A 59 6.93 5.08 8.25
N ARG A 60 6.53 4.80 9.49
CA ARG A 60 7.41 4.75 10.64
C ARG A 60 7.89 3.31 10.89
N ALA A 61 9.20 3.15 11.03
CA ALA A 61 9.81 1.94 11.55
C ALA A 61 10.71 2.31 12.73
N GLY A 62 10.53 1.67 13.88
CA GLY A 62 11.27 2.02 15.11
C GLY A 62 11.08 3.49 15.55
N GLY A 63 9.96 4.12 15.18
CA GLY A 63 9.67 5.53 15.47
C GLY A 63 10.22 6.54 14.46
N LEU A 64 11.14 6.13 13.57
CA LEU A 64 11.73 7.01 12.55
C LEU A 64 10.89 6.99 11.26
N PRO A 65 10.64 8.16 10.64
CA PRO A 65 9.95 8.22 9.35
C PRO A 65 10.88 7.76 8.22
N LEU A 66 10.41 6.79 7.45
CA LEU A 66 11.06 6.31 6.23
C LEU A 66 10.20 6.72 5.04
N PRO A 67 10.73 7.48 4.06
CA PRO A 67 10.04 7.79 2.82
C PRO A 67 10.09 6.60 1.85
N TRP A 68 9.01 6.40 1.11
CA TRP A 68 8.82 5.33 0.14
C TRP A 68 8.23 5.93 -1.14
N ARG A 69 8.75 5.44 -2.27
CA ARG A 69 8.15 5.62 -3.60
C ARG A 69 7.83 4.24 -4.14
N VAL A 70 6.58 4.01 -4.48
CA VAL A 70 6.10 2.72 -5.00
C VAL A 70 5.59 2.92 -6.41
N PHE A 71 5.97 2.00 -7.30
CA PHE A 71 5.44 1.87 -8.65
C PHE A 71 4.58 0.61 -8.73
N VAL A 72 3.32 0.77 -9.15
CA VAL A 72 2.41 -0.35 -9.36
C VAL A 72 2.69 -0.94 -10.74
N ARG A 73 3.37 -2.09 -10.79
CA ARG A 73 3.67 -2.77 -12.06
C ARG A 73 2.42 -3.39 -12.68
N GLU A 74 1.61 -4.05 -11.88
CA GLU A 74 0.39 -4.76 -12.27
C GLU A 74 -0.66 -4.65 -11.15
N PHE A 75 -1.94 -4.67 -11.50
CA PHE A 75 -3.08 -4.54 -10.57
C PHE A 75 -4.23 -5.43 -11.00
#